data_AF-A0A1G5HW24-F1
#
_entry.id   AF-A0A1G5HW24-F1
#
_cell.length_a   1.000
_cell.length_b   1.000
_cell.length_c   1.000
_cell.angle_alpha   90.00
_cell.angle_beta   90.00
_cell.angle_gamma   90.00
#
_symmetry.space_group_name_H-M   'P 1'
#
loop_
_entity.id
_entity.type
_entity.pdbx_description
1 polymer ?
#
loop_
_entity_poly.entity_id
_entity_poly.type
_entity_poly.pdbx_seq_one_letter_code
_entity_poly.pdbx_strand_id
1 'polypeptide(L)' 'MKPLQVSAETAVKLAASLGVPLEHLMHMPQHILMQKIAELAKEEAAKPSDQEDKSE' A
#
# COMPACT_ATOMS: atom_id res chain seq x y z
N MET A 1 -21.85 -2.61 -4.62
CA MET A 1 -20.39 -2.37 -4.67
C MET A 1 -19.97 -1.87 -3.31
N LYS A 2 -19.31 -2.70 -2.49
CA LYS A 2 -18.83 -2.28 -1.16
C LYS A 2 -17.62 -1.37 -1.39
N PRO A 3 -17.59 -0.13 -0.89
CA PRO A 3 -16.48 0.78 -1.16
C PRO A 3 -15.19 0.15 -0.65
N LEU A 4 -14.13 0.24 -1.45
CA LEU A 4 -12.77 -0.11 -1.05
C LEU A 4 -12.50 0.57 0.30
N GLN A 5 -12.25 -0.22 1.33
CA GLN A 5 -12.02 0.28 2.70
C GLN A 5 -10.63 0.90 2.89
N VAL A 6 -9.85 1.01 1.83
CA VAL A 6 -8.53 1.62 1.86
C VAL A 6 -8.68 3.13 1.74
N SER A 7 -8.29 3.83 2.79
CA SER A 7 -8.20 5.29 2.81
C SER A 7 -7.22 5.79 1.75
N ALA A 8 -7.42 7.01 1.27
CA ALA A 8 -6.52 7.64 0.29
C ALA A 8 -5.06 7.68 0.78
N GLU A 9 -4.85 7.88 2.08
CA GLU A 9 -3.52 7.86 2.70
C GLU A 9 -2.85 6.49 2.60
N THR A 10 -3.61 5.41 2.84
CA THR A 10 -3.10 4.04 2.71
C THR A 10 -2.78 3.72 1.26
N ALA A 11 -3.60 4.21 0.32
CA ALA A 11 -3.37 4.05 -1.11
C ALA A 11 -2.08 4.75 -1.58
N VAL A 12 -1.82 5.98 -1.11
CA VAL A 12 -0.58 6.72 -1.42
C VAL A 12 0.64 5.99 -0.85
N LYS A 13 0.57 5.52 0.40
CA LYS A 13 1.66 4.75 1.03
C LYS A 13 1.92 3.43 0.30
N LEU A 14 0.86 2.70 -0.05
CA LEU A 14 0.95 1.48 -0.86
C LEU A 14 1.60 1.76 -2.23
N ALA A 15 1.15 2.79 -2.94
CA ALA A 15 1.72 3.19 -4.22
C ALA A 15 3.23 3.48 -4.11
N ALA A 16 3.62 4.25 -3.09
CA ALA A 16 5.01 4.60 -2.83
C ALA A 16 5.87 3.38 -2.48
N SER A 17 5.43 2.56 -1.52
CA SER A 17 6.20 1.39 -1.05
C SER A 17 6.34 0.30 -2.12
N LEU A 18 5.33 0.12 -2.98
CA LEU A 18 5.40 -0.81 -4.10
C LEU A 18 6.04 -0.20 -5.36
N GLY A 19 6.34 1.10 -5.36
CA GLY A 19 6.86 1.80 -6.54
C GLY A 19 5.89 1.82 -7.73
N VAL A 20 4.58 1.79 -7.47
CA VAL A 20 3.52 1.73 -8.51
C VAL A 20 2.72 3.03 -8.48
N PRO A 21 2.36 3.61 -9.64
CA PRO A 21 1.57 4.84 -9.67
C PRO A 21 0.17 4.66 -9.05
N LEU A 22 -0.28 5.69 -8.32
CA LEU A 22 -1.57 5.71 -7.62
C LEU A 22 -2.76 5.50 -8.57
N GLU A 23 -2.68 6.02 -9.79
CA GLU A 23 -3.69 5.84 -10.84
C GLU A 23 -3.92 4.34 -11.11
N HIS A 24 -2.84 3.57 -11.21
CA HIS A 24 -2.91 2.13 -11.40
C HIS A 24 -3.51 1.45 -10.17
N LEU A 25 -3.16 1.92 -8.96
CA LEU A 25 -3.72 1.40 -7.71
C LEU A 25 -5.24 1.62 -7.61
N MET A 26 -5.75 2.75 -8.12
CA MET A 26 -7.19 3.07 -8.14
C MET A 26 -7.98 2.23 -9.15
N HIS A 27 -7.35 1.82 -10.25
CA HIS A 27 -7.94 0.90 -11.23
C HIS A 27 -7.74 -0.59 -10.85
N MET A 28 -6.98 -0.85 -9.79
CA MET A 28 -6.60 -2.19 -9.40
C MET A 28 -7.78 -2.95 -8.76
N PRO A 29 -7.99 -4.22 -9.13
CA PRO A 29 -9.02 -5.03 -8.50
C PRO A 29 -8.65 -5.36 -7.03
N GLN A 30 -9.67 -5.43 -6.18
CA GLN A 30 -9.55 -5.52 -4.72
C GLN A 30 -8.67 -6.69 -4.22
N HIS A 31 -8.69 -7.83 -4.90
CA HIS A 31 -7.89 -9.00 -4.49
C HIS A 31 -6.38 -8.78 -4.70
N ILE A 32 -5.98 -8.00 -5.72
CA ILE A 32 -4.56 -7.65 -5.96
C ILE A 32 -4.09 -6.67 -4.88
N LEU A 33 -4.93 -5.72 -4.48
CA LEU A 33 -4.62 -4.82 -3.35
C LEU A 33 -4.37 -5.62 -2.07
N MET A 34 -5.20 -6.64 -1.79
CA MET A 34 -5.01 -7.52 -0.63
C MET A 34 -3.72 -8.32 -0.72
N GLN A 35 -3.34 -8.81 -1.91
CA GLN A 35 -2.05 -9.46 -2.10
C GLN A 35 -0.88 -8.51 -1.83
N LYS A 36 -0.94 -7.29 -2.37
CA LYS A 36 0.09 -6.26 -2.16
C LYS A 36 0.22 -5.81 -0.70
N ILE A 37 -0.89 -5.69 0.02
CA ILE A 37 -0.89 -5.42 1.47
C ILE A 37 -0.24 -6.59 2.22
N ALA A 38 -0.54 -7.83 1.84
CA ALA A 38 0.07 -9.00 2.46
C ALA A 38 1.57 -9.15 2.13
N GLU A 39 2.00 -8.73 0.93
CA GLU A 39 3.42 -8.65 0.56
C GLU A 39 4.14 -7.60 1.40
N LEU A 40 3.56 -6.39 1.53
CA LEU A 40 4.12 -5.34 2.38
C LEU A 40 4.22 -5.74 3.85
N ALA A 41 3.17 -6.34 4.41
CA ALA A 41 3.20 -6.80 5.80
C ALA A 41 4.27 -7.88 6.03
N LYS A 42 4.58 -8.70 5.01
CA LYS A 42 5.67 -9.67 5.07
C LYS A 42 7.04 -9.02 4.95
N GLU A 43 7.19 -8.00 4.10
CA GLU A 43 8.42 -7.23 3.98
C GLU A 43 8.73 -6.41 5.24
N GLU A 44 7.72 -5.78 5.84
CA GLU A 44 7.84 -5.09 7.13
C GLU A 44 8.21 -6.06 8.27
N ALA A 45 7.64 -7.28 8.28
CA ALA A 45 8.00 -8.29 9.27
C ALA A 45 9.42 -8.86 9.09
N ALA A 46 9.97 -8.80 7.87
CA ALA A 46 11.30 -9.33 7.53
C ALA A 46 12.43 -8.30 7.65
N LYS A 47 12.13 -7.00 7.70
CA LYS A 47 13.13 -5.93 7.88
C LYS A 47 12.99 -5.31 9.28
N PRO A 48 13.95 -5.49 10.20
CA PRO A 48 13.99 -4.69 11.40
C PRO A 48 14.39 -3.27 10.98
N SER A 49 13.41 -2.36 10.96
CA SER A 49 13.58 -0.91 10.99
C SER A 49 14.48 -0.30 9.91
N ASP A 50 13.88 0.26 8.84
CA ASP A 50 14.37 1.52 8.25
C ASP A 50 13.38 2.01 7.17
N GLN A 51 12.53 2.98 7.54
CA GLN A 51 12.32 4.25 6.81
C GLN A 51 11.10 4.99 7.38
N GLU A 52 11.44 6.07 8.08
CA GLU A 52 10.64 7.24 8.34
C GLU A 52 9.96 7.75 7.06
N ASP A 53 8.68 8.11 7.13
CA ASP A 53 8.17 9.23 6.33
C ASP A 53 7.63 10.30 7.27
N LYS A 54 8.12 11.50 6.99
CA LYS A 54 8.31 12.65 7.84
C LYS A 54 7.24 13.66 7.42
N SER A 55 6.43 14.14 8.35
CA SER A 55 5.70 15.39 8.18
C SER A 55 5.54 16.02 9.56
N GLU A 56 6.38 17.02 9.78
CA GLU A 56 6.30 18.02 10.84
C GLU A 56 5.12 18.98 10.60
#